data_AF-F4NTQ3-F1
#
_entry.id   AF-F4NTQ3-F1
#
_cell.length_a   1.000
_cell.length_b   1.000
_cell.length_c   1.000
_cell.angle_alpha   90.00
_cell.angle_beta   90.00
_cell.angle_gamma   90.00
#
_symmetry.space_group_name_H-M   'P 1'
#
loop_
_entity.id
_entity.type
_entity.pdbx_description
1 polymer ?
#
loop_
_entity_poly.entity_id
_entity_poly.type
_entity_poly.pdbx_seq_one_letter_code
_entity_poly.pdbx_strand_id
1 'polypeptide(L)'
;MVRFKNRYLLCEIIFENGKISESLNLYQILNAIKESLSTNFGVFGLGVLAISLQVKYFNPFTGLAIVRVNRDYMRLVWACVSLITAINKRICMVKVVHVGGTIKLVQSQAIKYNQTIISKLRSDLVLSGN
;
A
#
# COMPACT_ATOMS: atom_id res chain seq x y z
N MET A 1 -0.42 -14.05 -29.16
CA MET A 1 0.55 -14.07 -28.05
C MET A 1 -0.13 -13.58 -26.76
N VAL A 2 -0.24 -14.41 -25.73
CA VAL A 2 -0.99 -14.09 -24.49
C VAL A 2 -0.02 -13.57 -23.42
N ARG A 3 -0.34 -12.44 -22.77
CA ARG A 3 0.48 -11.85 -21.69
C ARG A 3 -0.29 -11.87 -20.36
N PHE A 4 0.41 -12.14 -19.27
CA PHE A 4 -0.15 -11.96 -17.92
C PHE A 4 -0.36 -10.47 -17.63
N LYS A 5 -1.59 -10.10 -17.26
CA LYS A 5 -1.95 -8.71 -16.94
C LYS A 5 -1.85 -8.50 -15.43
N ASN A 6 -1.02 -7.56 -15.03
CA ASN A 6 -0.85 -7.19 -13.62
C ASN A 6 -1.60 -5.90 -13.30
N ARG A 7 -1.91 -5.70 -12.02
CA ARG A 7 -2.37 -4.43 -11.46
C ARG A 7 -1.39 -3.97 -10.38
N TYR A 8 -1.33 -2.67 -10.17
CA TYR A 8 -0.46 -2.03 -9.20
C TYR A 8 -1.33 -1.19 -8.28
N LEU A 9 -1.33 -1.49 -6.99
CA LEU A 9 -2.01 -0.71 -5.96
C LEU A 9 -1.00 0.26 -5.35
N LEU A 10 -1.36 1.54 -5.30
CA LEU A 10 -0.72 2.53 -4.46
C LEU A 10 -1.41 2.50 -3.11
N CYS A 11 -0.65 2.18 -2.08
CA CYS A 11 -1.12 2.11 -0.71
C CYS A 11 -0.39 3.17 0.13
N GLU A 12 -1.09 3.73 1.10
CA GLU A 12 -0.57 4.62 2.12
C GLU A 12 -0.73 3.93 3.47
N ILE A 13 0.37 3.78 4.19
CA ILE A 13 0.41 3.18 5.52
C ILE A 13 0.47 4.31 6.54
N ILE A 14 -0.57 4.40 7.36
CA ILE A 14 -0.74 5.44 8.37
C ILE A 14 -0.57 4.78 9.74
N PHE A 15 0.47 5.16 10.48
CA PHE A 15 0.69 4.68 11.84
C PHE A 15 0.01 5.60 12.85
N GLU A 16 -0.62 5.03 13.87
CA GLU A 16 -1.31 5.78 14.92
C GLU A 16 -0.39 6.77 15.65
N ASN A 17 0.86 6.36 15.89
CA ASN A 17 1.83 7.17 16.61
C ASN A 17 2.39 8.36 15.80
N GLY A 18 2.06 8.49 14.51
CA GLY A 18 2.62 9.50 13.60
C GLY A 18 4.14 9.43 13.39
N LYS A 19 4.81 8.46 14.01
CA LYS A 19 6.28 8.29 13.95
C LYS A 19 6.68 7.58 12.66
N ILE A 20 7.75 8.09 12.04
CA ILE A 20 8.40 7.47 10.89
C ILE A 20 8.86 6.07 11.28
N SER A 21 8.58 5.08 10.42
CA SER A 21 9.00 3.71 10.64
C SER A 21 10.22 3.38 9.79
N GLU A 22 11.38 3.94 10.15
CA GLU A 22 12.66 3.71 9.44
C GLU A 22 13.06 2.22 9.43
N SER A 23 12.63 1.46 10.43
CA SER A 23 12.89 0.02 10.54
C SER A 23 12.01 -0.84 9.62
N LEU A 24 11.08 -0.25 8.87
CA LEU A 24 10.09 -0.99 8.11
C LEU A 24 10.60 -1.33 6.71
N ASN A 25 10.71 -2.63 6.45
CA ASN A 25 11.25 -3.16 5.19
C ASN A 25 10.12 -3.66 4.28
N LEU A 26 10.36 -3.68 2.96
CA LEU A 26 9.45 -4.24 1.96
C LEU A 26 9.02 -5.67 2.30
N TYR A 27 9.94 -6.46 2.85
CA TYR A 27 9.68 -7.83 3.29
C TYR A 27 8.64 -7.90 4.41
N GLN A 28 8.68 -6.97 5.37
CA GLN A 28 7.73 -6.92 6.48
C GLN A 28 6.32 -6.56 5.98
N ILE A 29 6.22 -5.64 5.00
CA ILE A 29 4.94 -5.30 4.35
C ILE A 29 4.39 -6.51 3.61
N LEU A 30 5.24 -7.19 2.84
CA LEU A 30 4.84 -8.39 2.11
C LEU A 30 4.32 -9.48 3.05
N ASN A 31 5.03 -9.71 4.16
CA ASN A 31 4.62 -10.70 5.15
C ASN A 31 3.31 -10.31 5.84
N ALA A 32 3.12 -9.03 6.20
CA ALA A 32 1.86 -8.56 6.77
C ALA A 32 0.67 -8.77 5.82
N ILE A 33 0.86 -8.54 4.51
CA ILE A 33 -0.18 -8.84 3.52
C ILE A 33 -0.44 -10.35 3.44
N LYS A 34 0.61 -11.19 3.44
CA LYS A 34 0.45 -12.65 3.40
C LYS A 34 -0.25 -13.19 4.66
N GLU A 35 0.09 -12.66 5.82
CA GLU A 35 -0.55 -13.01 7.09
C GLU A 35 -2.03 -12.62 7.06
N SER A 36 -2.35 -11.40 6.65
CA SER A 36 -3.74 -10.96 6.47
C SER A 36 -4.49 -11.80 5.42
N LEU A 37 -3.84 -12.23 4.34
CA LEU A 37 -4.43 -13.15 3.36
C LEU A 37 -4.77 -14.50 3.99
N SER A 38 -3.84 -15.07 4.75
CA SER A 38 -4.03 -16.36 5.42
C SER A 38 -5.15 -16.29 6.45
N THR A 39 -5.20 -15.23 7.26
CA THR A 39 -6.19 -15.06 8.33
C THR A 39 -7.59 -14.82 7.77
N ASN A 40 -7.72 -13.99 6.72
CA ASN A 40 -9.03 -13.57 6.22
C ASN A 40 -9.58 -14.44 5.08
N PHE A 41 -8.70 -15.00 4.24
CA PHE A 41 -9.08 -15.74 3.02
C PHE A 41 -8.54 -17.18 2.98
N GLY A 42 -7.85 -17.62 4.03
CA GLY A 42 -7.32 -18.96 4.17
C GLY A 42 -6.19 -19.31 3.19
N VAL A 43 -5.91 -20.61 3.12
CA VAL A 43 -4.82 -21.17 2.28
C VAL A 43 -5.05 -20.91 0.79
N PHE A 44 -6.31 -20.88 0.36
CA PHE A 44 -6.66 -20.59 -1.03
C PHE A 44 -6.20 -19.18 -1.46
N GLY A 45 -6.53 -18.16 -0.67
CA GLY A 45 -6.14 -16.78 -0.97
C GLY A 45 -4.62 -16.61 -1.01
N LEU A 46 -3.92 -17.26 -0.09
CA LEU A 46 -2.46 -17.26 -0.05
C LEU A 46 -1.85 -17.95 -1.28
N GLY A 47 -2.33 -19.15 -1.63
CA GLY A 47 -1.77 -19.96 -2.72
C GLY A 47 -1.93 -19.31 -4.09
N VAL A 48 -3.10 -18.74 -4.37
CA VAL A 48 -3.39 -18.06 -5.64
C VAL A 48 -2.51 -16.82 -5.84
N LEU A 49 -2.22 -16.10 -4.76
CA LEU A 49 -1.48 -14.83 -4.82
C LEU A 49 0.03 -14.99 -4.60
N ALA A 50 0.50 -16.13 -4.09
CA ALA A 50 1.89 -16.36 -3.69
C ALA A 50 2.92 -15.98 -4.78
N ILE A 51 2.62 -16.27 -6.05
CA ILE A 51 3.53 -16.02 -7.19
C ILE A 51 3.41 -14.58 -7.70
N SER A 52 2.20 -14.01 -7.66
CA SER A 52 1.91 -12.72 -8.31
C SER A 52 2.06 -11.51 -7.40
N LEU A 53 1.95 -11.71 -6.09
CA LEU A 53 2.02 -10.66 -5.07
C LEU A 53 3.47 -10.24 -4.82
N GLN A 54 3.78 -8.97 -5.10
CA GLN A 54 5.11 -8.39 -4.85
C GLN A 54 4.99 -6.95 -4.40
N VAL A 55 5.71 -6.56 -3.36
CA VAL A 55 5.90 -5.13 -3.00
C VAL A 55 7.06 -4.60 -3.83
N LYS A 56 6.81 -3.60 -4.68
CA LYS A 56 7.81 -3.04 -5.60
C LYS A 56 8.52 -1.82 -5.04
N TYR A 57 7.85 -1.07 -4.18
CA TYR A 57 8.35 0.17 -3.62
C TYR A 57 7.73 0.38 -2.25
N PHE A 58 8.51 0.95 -1.35
CA PHE A 58 8.04 1.48 -0.08
C PHE A 58 8.93 2.66 0.31
N ASN A 59 8.32 3.72 0.84
CA ASN A 59 9.02 4.82 1.46
C ASN A 59 8.54 5.02 2.90
N PRO A 60 9.42 4.87 3.91
CA PRO A 60 9.04 5.02 5.31
C PRO A 60 8.65 6.45 5.69
N PHE A 61 9.16 7.46 4.98
CA PHE A 61 8.87 8.87 5.27
C PHE A 61 7.48 9.29 4.81
N THR A 62 7.07 8.88 3.60
CA THR A 62 5.74 9.21 3.08
C THR A 62 4.70 8.12 3.37
N GLY A 63 5.11 6.97 3.91
CA GLY A 63 4.24 5.82 4.14
C GLY A 63 3.70 5.17 2.86
N LEU A 64 4.19 5.56 1.67
CA LEU A 64 3.66 5.08 0.40
C LEU A 64 4.31 3.76 -0.01
N ALA A 65 3.49 2.80 -0.40
CA ALA A 65 3.90 1.51 -0.94
C ALA A 65 3.24 1.25 -2.30
N ILE A 66 3.96 0.55 -3.19
CA ILE A 66 3.41 0.05 -4.45
C ILE A 66 3.40 -1.47 -4.43
N VAL A 67 2.20 -2.05 -4.52
CA VAL A 67 1.97 -3.50 -4.49
C VAL A 67 1.53 -3.98 -5.87
N ARG A 68 2.25 -4.93 -6.44
CA ARG A 68 1.91 -5.62 -7.68
C ARG A 68 1.07 -6.85 -7.36
N VAL A 69 0.03 -7.07 -8.17
CA VAL A 69 -0.90 -8.20 -8.04
C VAL A 69 -1.34 -8.69 -9.43
N ASN A 70 -1.85 -9.92 -9.50
CA ASN A 70 -2.58 -10.38 -10.69
C ASN A 70 -3.90 -9.61 -10.84
N ARG A 71 -4.27 -9.26 -12.09
CA ARG A 71 -5.49 -8.48 -12.39
C ARG A 71 -6.75 -9.12 -11.80
N ASP A 72 -6.88 -10.43 -11.91
CA ASP A 72 -8.12 -11.12 -11.58
C ASP A 72 -8.37 -11.14 -10.06
N TYR A 73 -7.29 -11.12 -9.27
CA TYR A 73 -7.33 -11.18 -7.81
C TYR A 73 -7.04 -9.84 -7.13
N MET A 74 -7.07 -8.74 -7.88
CA MET A 74 -6.78 -7.41 -7.36
C MET A 74 -7.73 -6.99 -6.22
N ARG A 75 -9.03 -7.32 -6.35
CA ARG A 75 -10.04 -6.99 -5.33
C ARG A 75 -9.79 -7.73 -4.01
N LEU A 76 -9.32 -8.98 -4.10
CA LEU A 76 -8.99 -9.78 -2.91
C LEU A 76 -7.82 -9.17 -2.15
N VAL A 77 -6.75 -8.77 -2.88
CA VAL A 77 -5.62 -8.07 -2.26
C VAL A 77 -6.03 -6.72 -1.69
N TRP A 78 -6.89 -5.97 -2.38
CA TRP A 78 -7.41 -4.70 -1.84
C TRP A 78 -8.08 -4.93 -0.50
N ALA A 79 -9.05 -5.84 -0.43
CA ALA A 79 -9.77 -6.15 0.81
C ALA A 79 -8.80 -6.57 1.92
N CYS A 80 -7.86 -7.47 1.62
CA CYS A 80 -6.82 -7.91 2.56
C CYS A 80 -5.96 -6.76 3.09
N VAL A 81 -5.50 -5.87 2.21
CA VAL A 81 -4.68 -4.71 2.60
C VAL A 81 -5.46 -3.78 3.53
N SER A 82 -6.73 -3.52 3.23
CA SER A 82 -7.59 -2.67 4.08
C SER A 82 -7.91 -3.28 5.45
N LEU A 83 -7.78 -4.60 5.60
CA LEU A 83 -7.99 -5.30 6.88
C LEU A 83 -6.72 -5.37 7.75
N ILE A 84 -5.58 -4.87 7.28
CA ILE A 84 -4.35 -4.84 8.08
C ILE A 84 -4.49 -3.78 9.18
N THR A 85 -4.43 -4.23 10.43
CA THR A 85 -4.53 -3.38 11.64
C THR A 85 -3.20 -3.12 12.32
N ALA A 86 -2.19 -3.97 12.07
CA ALA A 86 -0.86 -3.81 12.63
C ALA A 86 0.22 -4.38 11.69
N ILE A 87 1.37 -3.71 11.64
CA ILE A 87 2.58 -4.18 10.96
C ILE A 87 3.72 -4.12 11.96
N ASN A 88 4.41 -5.24 12.17
CA ASN A 88 5.56 -5.34 13.06
C ASN A 88 5.29 -4.79 14.48
N LYS A 89 4.16 -5.20 15.08
CA LYS A 89 3.68 -4.78 16.41
C LYS A 89 3.33 -3.29 16.55
N ARG A 90 3.22 -2.56 15.44
CA ARG A 90 2.74 -1.17 15.43
C ARG A 90 1.36 -1.12 14.81
N ILE A 91 0.43 -0.47 15.51
CA ILE A 91 -0.93 -0.25 15.03
C ILE A 91 -0.88 0.69 13.82
N CYS A 92 -1.48 0.26 12.72
CA CYS A 92 -1.52 1.02 11.48
C CYS A 92 -2.79 0.75 10.69
N MET A 93 -3.17 1.72 9.88
CA MET A 93 -4.19 1.58 8.86
C MET A 93 -3.54 1.63 7.48
N VAL A 94 -3.89 0.70 6.60
CA VAL A 94 -3.44 0.75 5.20
C VAL A 94 -4.58 1.18 4.29
N LYS A 95 -4.39 2.35 3.67
CA LYS A 95 -5.34 2.96 2.74
C LYS A 95 -4.89 2.73 1.31
N VAL A 96 -5.77 2.23 0.44
CA VAL A 96 -5.52 2.16 -1.00
C VAL A 96 -5.86 3.50 -1.63
N VAL A 97 -4.85 4.19 -2.18
CA VAL A 97 -4.99 5.51 -2.79
C VAL A 97 -5.38 5.40 -4.26
N HIS A 98 -4.78 4.46 -4.99
CA HIS A 98 -5.00 4.32 -6.43
C HIS A 98 -4.70 2.91 -6.93
N VAL A 99 -5.33 2.50 -8.03
CA VAL A 99 -5.02 1.24 -8.72
C VAL A 99 -4.75 1.50 -10.20
N GLY A 100 -3.56 1.14 -10.66
CA GLY A 100 -3.11 1.31 -12.03
C GLY A 100 -2.83 0.00 -12.76
N GLY A 101 -2.79 0.06 -14.10
CA GLY A 101 -2.34 -1.06 -14.95
C GLY A 101 -0.83 -1.12 -15.17
N THR A 102 -0.13 0.00 -15.01
CA THR A 102 1.32 0.11 -15.20
C THR A 102 1.94 0.83 -14.01
N ILE A 103 3.19 0.46 -13.69
CA ILE A 103 3.92 1.08 -12.58
C ILE A 103 4.15 2.58 -12.83
N LYS A 104 4.39 2.99 -14.09
CA LYS A 104 4.60 4.40 -14.47
C LYS A 104 3.39 5.27 -14.14
N LEU A 105 2.18 4.77 -14.39
CA LEU A 105 0.95 5.50 -14.07
C LEU A 105 0.77 5.65 -12.55
N VAL A 106 1.05 4.57 -11.81
CA VAL A 106 0.97 4.59 -10.34
C VAL A 106 2.02 5.52 -9.72
N GLN A 107 3.23 5.56 -10.27
CA GLN A 107 4.28 6.49 -9.84
C GLN A 107 3.87 7.95 -10.07
N SER A 108 3.33 8.27 -11.26
CA SER A 108 2.82 9.62 -11.53
C SER A 108 1.71 10.00 -10.55
N GLN A 109 0.82 9.06 -10.22
CA GLN A 109 -0.23 9.29 -9.24
C GLN A 109 0.31 9.48 -7.82
N ALA A 110 1.36 8.74 -7.43
CA ALA A 110 2.02 8.91 -6.13
C ALA A 110 2.64 10.32 -5.99
N ILE A 111 3.28 10.81 -7.06
CA ILE A 111 3.84 12.17 -7.08
C ILE A 111 2.72 13.21 -6.95
N LYS A 112 1.64 13.07 -7.73
CA LYS A 112 0.47 13.98 -7.65
C LYS A 112 -0.16 13.96 -6.26
N TYR A 113 -0.31 12.78 -5.67
CA TYR A 113 -0.85 12.62 -4.32
C TYR A 113 -0.01 13.36 -3.28
N ASN A 114 1.32 13.18 -3.32
CA ASN A 114 2.23 13.90 -2.42
C ASN A 114 2.15 15.42 -2.61
N GLN A 115 2.08 15.90 -3.86
CA GLN A 115 1.91 17.33 -4.14
C GLN A 115 0.61 17.88 -3.54
N THR A 116 -0.50 17.15 -3.67
CA THR A 116 -1.78 17.53 -3.05
C THR A 116 -1.69 17.60 -1.53
N ILE A 117 -1.03 16.63 -0.89
CA ILE A 117 -0.82 16.63 0.56
C ILE A 117 0.00 17.85 0.99
N ILE A 118 1.12 18.11 0.33
CA ILE A 118 1.99 19.25 0.65
C ILE A 118 1.23 20.57 0.50
N SER A 119 0.46 20.74 -0.57
CA SER A 119 -0.36 21.94 -0.78
C SER A 119 -1.40 22.12 0.32
N LYS A 120 -2.05 21.03 0.75
CA LYS A 120 -3.03 21.07 1.84
C LYS A 120 -2.37 21.47 3.17
N LEU A 121 -1.26 20.82 3.53
CA LEU A 121 -0.51 21.13 4.75
C LEU A 121 -0.04 22.60 4.78
N ARG A 122 0.36 23.15 3.64
CA ARG A 122 0.73 24.58 3.54
C ARG A 122 -0.47 25.49 3.81
N SER A 123 -1.63 25.19 3.22
CA SER A 123 -2.86 25.96 3.47
C SER A 123 -3.28 25.90 4.94
N ASP A 124 -3.23 24.72 5.56
CA ASP A 124 -3.59 24.52 6.96
C ASP A 124 -2.66 25.32 7.89
N LEU A 125 -1.36 25.35 7.59
CA LEU A 125 -0.37 26.11 8.37
C LEU A 125 -0.64 27.62 8.33
N VAL A 126 -1.01 28.16 7.16
CA VAL A 126 -1.39 29.58 6.99
C VAL A 126 -2.65 29.90 7.82
N LEU A 127 -3.62 28.99 7.89
CA LEU A 127 -4.86 29.18 8.66
C LEU A 127 -4.65 29.10 10.18
N SER A 128 -3.66 28.31 10.63
CA SER A 128 -3.31 28.18 12.05
C SER A 128 -2.40 29.30 12.59
N GLY A 129 -1.90 30.19 11.73
CA GLY A 129 -0.94 31.24 12.05
C GLY A 129 -1.54 32.52 12.66
N ASN A 130 -2.51 32.40 13.58
CA ASN A 130 -2.95 33.44 14.51
C ASN A 130 -2.73 32.99 15.96
#